data_AF-A0A3N2NXT6-F1
#
_entry.id   AF-A0A3N2NXT6-F1
#
_cell.length_a   1.000
_cell.length_b   1.000
_cell.length_c   1.000
_cell.angle_alpha   90.00
_cell.angle_beta   90.00
_cell.angle_gamma   90.00
#
_symmetry.space_group_name_H-M   'P 1'
#
loop_
_entity.id
_entity.type
_entity.pdbx_description
1 polymer ?
#
loop_
_entity_poly.entity_id
_entity_poly.type
_entity_poly.pdbx_seq_one_letter_code
_entity_poly.pdbx_strand_id
1 'polypeptide(L)'
;MAELVRRLDTVLVARLVAAAIAVVMVHYFATSNAIRADNPFLVPDAFILLSVLVSPLLPRRAAVPAMIFAFGWSAGVLTVSLFTYVVRDEFPVGHLFLIGPCLILAALLGRVVARQLVAERLAEHRSEVLGRTTVG
;
A
#
# COMPACT_ATOMS: atom_id res chain seq x y z
N MET A 1 10.04 -0.48 -23.76
CA MET A 1 9.76 -0.17 -22.32
C MET A 1 8.29 -0.29 -21.95
N ALA A 2 7.34 0.19 -22.76
CA ALA A 2 5.89 0.06 -22.48
C ALA A 2 5.39 -1.40 -22.36
N GLU A 3 5.95 -2.33 -23.15
CA GLU A 3 5.62 -3.77 -23.10
C GLU A 3 6.05 -4.45 -21.79
N LEU A 4 7.14 -3.98 -21.18
CA LEU A 4 7.70 -4.56 -19.94
C LEU A 4 6.88 -4.11 -18.72
N VAL A 5 6.42 -2.86 -18.73
CA VAL A 5 5.46 -2.31 -17.75
C VAL A 5 4.10 -2.99 -17.87
N ARG A 6 3.69 -3.39 -19.09
CA ARG A 6 2.42 -4.09 -19.37
C ARG A 6 2.39 -5.54 -18.86
N ARG A 7 3.53 -6.17 -18.58
CA ARG A 7 3.63 -7.54 -18.00
C ARG A 7 3.90 -7.57 -16.50
N LEU A 8 4.21 -6.44 -15.88
CA LEU A 8 4.42 -6.38 -14.43
C LEU A 8 3.07 -6.44 -13.72
N ASP A 9 2.77 -7.58 -13.11
CA ASP A 9 1.62 -7.74 -12.22
C ASP A 9 1.64 -6.62 -11.17
N THR A 10 0.55 -5.88 -11.04
CA THR A 10 0.42 -4.78 -10.06
C THR A 10 0.78 -5.21 -8.63
N VAL A 11 0.51 -6.47 -8.29
CA VAL A 11 0.88 -7.08 -7.00
C VAL A 11 2.40 -7.21 -6.85
N LEU A 12 3.12 -7.57 -7.91
CA LEU A 12 4.57 -7.68 -7.89
C LEU A 12 5.21 -6.30 -7.75
N VAL A 13 4.70 -5.29 -8.45
CA VAL A 13 5.14 -3.90 -8.28
C VAL A 13 4.90 -3.43 -6.84
N ALA A 14 3.72 -3.70 -6.28
CA ALA A 14 3.42 -3.38 -4.88
C ALA A 14 4.40 -4.05 -3.91
N ARG A 15 4.74 -5.33 -4.12
CA ARG A 15 5.72 -6.04 -3.29
C ARG A 15 7.12 -5.41 -3.37
N LEU A 16 7.57 -5.03 -4.56
CA LEU A 16 8.88 -4.38 -4.74
C LEU A 16 8.92 -3.03 -4.04
N VAL A 17 7.85 -2.24 -4.13
CA VAL A 17 7.80 -0.95 -3.43
C VAL A 17 7.69 -1.14 -1.92
N ALA A 18 6.94 -2.12 -1.43
CA ALA A 18 6.94 -2.46 0.00
C ALA A 18 8.34 -2.82 0.51
N ALA A 19 9.09 -3.62 -0.26
CA ALA A 19 10.49 -3.94 0.05
C ALA A 19 11.38 -2.70 0.05
N ALA A 20 11.23 -1.79 -0.92
CA ALA A 20 11.99 -0.54 -0.96
C ALA A 20 11.69 0.35 0.26
N ILE A 21 10.42 0.50 0.65
CA ILE A 21 10.02 1.25 1.85
C ILE A 21 10.59 0.60 3.10
N ALA A 22 10.55 -0.73 3.21
CA ALA A 22 11.15 -1.45 4.33
C ALA A 22 12.65 -1.17 4.45
N VAL A 23 13.39 -1.18 3.34
CA VAL A 23 14.82 -0.83 3.33
C VAL A 23 15.05 0.60 3.82
N VAL A 24 14.25 1.56 3.34
CA VAL A 24 14.35 2.97 3.77
C VAL A 24 14.06 3.10 5.27
N MET A 25 13.02 2.42 5.77
CA MET A 25 12.66 2.43 7.20
C MET A 25 13.74 1.78 8.07
N VAL A 26 14.30 0.63 7.66
CA VAL A 26 15.41 -0.01 8.36
C VAL A 26 16.63 0.90 8.39
N HIS A 27 16.97 1.52 7.26
CA HIS A 27 18.05 2.49 7.19
C HIS A 27 17.81 3.67 8.15
N TYR A 28 16.61 4.25 8.10
CA TYR A 28 16.19 5.30 9.03
C TYR A 28 16.37 4.87 10.49
N PHE A 29 15.87 3.70 10.89
CA PHE A 29 16.04 3.20 12.27
C PHE A 29 17.50 2.96 12.66
N ALA A 30 18.35 2.57 11.70
CA ALA A 30 19.76 2.28 11.95
C ALA A 30 20.66 3.53 11.99
N THR A 31 20.37 4.54 11.17
CA THR A 31 21.24 5.73 11.03
C THR A 31 20.69 6.95 11.74
N SER A 32 19.39 7.02 11.97
CA SER A 32 18.80 8.08 12.78
C SER A 32 18.74 7.64 14.24
N ASN A 33 18.81 8.62 15.15
CA ASN A 33 18.55 8.39 16.57
C ASN A 33 17.03 8.27 16.84
N ALA A 34 16.30 7.52 15.99
CA ALA A 34 14.84 7.38 16.08
C ALA A 34 14.40 6.43 17.19
N ILE A 35 15.26 5.49 17.60
CA ILE A 35 14.98 4.54 18.70
C ILE A 35 15.25 5.23 20.03
N ARG A 36 14.32 6.12 20.42
CA ARG A 36 14.38 6.87 21.67
C ARG A 36 12.97 7.06 22.22
N ALA A 37 12.85 7.02 23.55
CA ALA A 37 11.55 7.03 24.23
C ALA A 37 10.78 8.36 24.07
N ASP A 38 11.47 9.43 23.72
CA ASP A 38 10.94 10.77 23.45
C ASP A 38 10.52 10.98 21.99
N ASN A 39 10.69 9.98 21.11
CA ASN A 39 10.25 10.08 19.73
C ASN A 39 8.74 9.73 19.59
N PRO A 40 7.86 10.72 19.31
CA PRO A 40 6.43 10.47 19.19
C PRO A 40 6.06 9.58 17.99
N PHE A 41 6.95 9.45 17.00
CA PHE A 41 6.72 8.64 15.80
C PHE A 41 7.32 7.23 15.89
N LEU A 42 7.98 6.86 16.99
CA LEU A 42 8.60 5.54 17.14
C LEU A 42 7.60 4.39 16.94
N VAL A 43 6.44 4.45 17.61
CA VAL A 43 5.41 3.40 17.51
C VAL A 43 4.75 3.41 16.11
N PRO A 44 4.30 4.55 15.57
CA PRO A 44 3.80 4.62 14.19
C PRO A 44 4.79 4.09 13.13
N ASP A 45 6.07 4.47 13.22
CA ASP A 45 7.10 4.08 12.26
C ASP A 45 7.44 2.58 12.35
N ALA A 46 7.48 2.04 13.58
CA ALA A 46 7.64 0.61 13.79
C ALA A 46 6.46 -0.18 13.20
N PHE A 47 5.24 0.35 13.34
CA PHE A 47 4.05 -0.25 12.74
C PHE A 47 4.08 -0.17 11.21
N ILE A 48 4.53 0.95 10.62
CA ILE A 48 4.77 1.05 9.18
C ILE A 48 5.71 -0.07 8.74
N LEU A 49 6.90 -0.15 9.35
CA LEU A 49 7.93 -1.12 9.00
C LEU A 49 7.39 -2.56 9.07
N LEU A 50 6.70 -2.90 10.15
CA LEU A 50 6.08 -4.22 10.31
C LEU A 50 5.04 -4.49 9.22
N SER A 51 4.17 -3.52 8.95
CA SER A 51 3.09 -3.67 7.97
C SER A 51 3.63 -3.87 6.54
N VAL A 52 4.64 -3.10 6.15
CA VAL A 52 5.25 -3.20 4.81
C VAL A 52 6.14 -4.43 4.66
N LEU A 53 6.67 -4.99 5.76
CA LEU A 53 7.39 -6.27 5.75
C LEU A 53 6.44 -7.46 5.65
N VAL A 54 5.35 -7.47 6.43
CA VAL A 54 4.46 -8.64 6.56
C VAL A 54 3.47 -8.73 5.39
N SER A 55 2.84 -7.61 5.01
CA SER A 55 1.81 -7.61 3.96
C SER A 55 2.23 -8.22 2.62
N PRO A 56 3.45 -8.02 2.08
CA PRO A 56 3.85 -8.64 0.81
C PRO A 56 4.09 -10.15 0.92
N LEU A 57 4.42 -10.67 2.11
CA LEU A 57 4.70 -12.09 2.36
C LEU A 57 3.44 -12.95 2.43
N LEU A 58 2.27 -12.32 2.58
CA LEU A 58 0.99 -13.02 2.63
C LEU A 58 0.66 -13.74 1.30
N PRO A 59 -0.17 -14.79 1.35
CA PRO A 59 -0.75 -15.41 0.16
C PRO A 59 -1.52 -14.38 -0.67
N ARG A 60 -1.54 -14.53 -2.00
CA ARG A 60 -2.06 -13.53 -2.95
C ARG A 60 -3.44 -12.98 -2.60
N ARG A 61 -4.33 -13.83 -2.06
CA ARG A 61 -5.70 -13.46 -1.66
C ARG A 61 -5.73 -12.44 -0.50
N ALA A 62 -4.84 -12.59 0.47
CA ALA A 62 -4.75 -11.70 1.64
C ALA A 62 -3.74 -10.55 1.44
N ALA A 63 -2.74 -10.74 0.57
CA ALA A 63 -1.69 -9.74 0.34
C ALA A 63 -2.25 -8.43 -0.22
N VAL A 64 -3.20 -8.48 -1.16
CA VAL A 64 -3.75 -7.27 -1.79
C VAL A 64 -4.42 -6.33 -0.80
N PRO A 65 -5.43 -6.75 0.00
CA PRO A 65 -6.05 -5.86 0.99
C PRO A 65 -5.08 -5.44 2.09
N ALA A 66 -4.18 -6.33 2.53
CA ALA A 66 -3.17 -5.99 3.53
C ALA A 66 -2.19 -4.91 3.04
N MET A 67 -1.75 -4.99 1.78
CA MET A 67 -0.87 -3.98 1.19
C MET A 67 -1.58 -2.65 0.95
N ILE A 68 -2.87 -2.65 0.58
CA ILE A 68 -3.67 -1.41 0.50
C ILE A 68 -3.68 -0.71 1.86
N PHE A 69 -3.97 -1.47 2.93
CA PHE A 69 -3.95 -0.94 4.29
C PHE A 69 -2.56 -0.43 4.68
N ALA A 70 -1.51 -1.23 4.47
CA ALA A 70 -0.14 -0.86 4.82
C ALA A 70 0.30 0.45 4.12
N PHE A 71 0.04 0.60 2.82
CA PHE A 71 0.36 1.82 2.09
C PHE A 71 -0.50 3.01 2.52
N GLY A 72 -1.81 2.81 2.74
CA GLY A 72 -2.69 3.87 3.22
C GLY A 72 -2.30 4.39 4.60
N TRP A 73 -2.01 3.47 5.53
CA TRP A 73 -1.50 3.80 6.86
C TRP A 73 -0.17 4.56 6.79
N SER A 74 0.77 4.05 5.99
CA SER A 74 2.08 4.68 5.81
C SER A 74 1.95 6.10 5.26
N ALA A 75 1.10 6.31 4.26
CA ALA A 75 0.85 7.63 3.70
C ALA A 75 0.27 8.59 4.77
N GLY A 76 -0.67 8.12 5.60
CA GLY A 76 -1.24 8.91 6.69
C GLY A 76 -0.20 9.35 7.72
N VAL A 77 0.56 8.41 8.27
CA VAL A 77 1.59 8.70 9.29
C VAL A 77 2.69 9.60 8.74
N LEU A 78 3.20 9.32 7.53
CA LEU A 78 4.24 10.14 6.91
C LEU A 78 3.74 11.56 6.59
N THR A 79 2.46 11.72 6.27
CA THR A 79 1.85 13.04 6.08
C THR A 79 1.78 13.82 7.38
N VAL A 80 1.32 13.20 8.48
CA VAL A 80 1.30 13.84 9.81
C VAL A 80 2.72 14.21 10.27
N SER A 81 3.68 13.33 10.04
CA SER A 81 5.11 13.60 10.29
C SER A 81 5.58 14.81 9.49
N LEU A 82 5.33 14.83 8.17
CA LEU A 82 5.69 15.96 7.30
C LEU A 82 5.11 17.28 7.82
N PHE A 83 3.82 17.33 8.17
CA PHE A 83 3.19 18.54 8.70
C PHE A 83 3.80 19.00 10.04
N THR A 84 4.32 18.08 10.84
CA THR A 84 5.05 18.43 12.08
C THR A 84 6.34 19.19 11.79
N TYR A 85 7.02 18.87 10.69
CA TYR A 85 8.21 19.60 10.22
C TYR A 85 7.83 20.90 9.50
N VAL A 86 6.77 20.90 8.67
CA VAL A 86 6.32 22.11 7.97
C VAL A 86 5.98 23.24 8.94
N VAL A 87 5.31 22.94 10.05
CA VAL A 87 4.98 23.93 11.08
C VAL A 87 6.23 24.49 11.79
N ARG A 88 7.37 23.82 11.64
CA ARG A 88 8.68 24.23 12.18
C ARG A 88 9.59 24.87 11.12
N ASP A 89 9.03 25.25 9.96
CA ASP A 89 9.74 25.77 8.78
C ASP A 89 10.83 24.86 8.21
N GLU A 90 10.80 23.57 8.57
CA GLU A 90 11.63 22.54 7.97
C GLU A 90 10.78 21.79 6.94
N PHE A 91 11.11 21.88 5.65
CA PHE A 91 10.35 21.16 4.62
C PHE A 91 11.14 19.94 4.12
N PRO A 92 10.99 18.76 4.75
CA PRO A 92 11.75 17.57 4.37
C PRO A 92 11.15 16.95 3.11
N VAL A 93 11.58 17.44 1.94
CA VAL A 93 11.16 16.97 0.60
C VAL A 93 11.24 15.44 0.45
N GLY A 94 12.16 14.80 1.18
CA GLY A 94 12.30 13.33 1.22
C GLY A 94 11.00 12.58 1.58
N HIS A 95 10.13 13.15 2.42
CA HIS A 95 8.86 12.51 2.79
C HIS A 95 7.89 12.39 1.61
N LEU A 96 7.93 13.33 0.65
CA LEU A 96 7.07 13.30 -0.53
C LEU A 96 7.37 12.09 -1.43
N PHE A 97 8.64 11.68 -1.49
CA PHE A 97 9.07 10.49 -2.25
C PHE A 97 8.60 9.17 -1.63
N LEU A 98 8.21 9.17 -0.36
CA LEU A 98 7.59 8.01 0.29
C LEU A 98 6.05 8.06 0.22
N ILE A 99 5.45 9.24 0.44
CA ILE A 99 3.99 9.42 0.44
C ILE A 99 3.40 9.15 -0.95
N GLY A 100 4.00 9.71 -2.00
CA GLY A 100 3.48 9.61 -3.37
C GLY A 100 3.30 8.16 -3.85
N PRO A 101 4.35 7.33 -3.82
CA PRO A 101 4.25 5.92 -4.22
C PRO A 101 3.24 5.12 -3.39
N CYS A 102 3.15 5.36 -2.08
CA CYS A 102 2.15 4.72 -1.21
C CYS A 102 0.71 5.01 -1.67
N LEU A 103 0.38 6.29 -1.91
CA LEU A 103 -0.95 6.69 -2.37
C LEU A 103 -1.29 6.12 -3.75
N ILE A 104 -0.34 6.20 -4.69
CA ILE A 104 -0.52 5.68 -6.04
C ILE A 104 -0.80 4.17 -6.00
N LEU A 105 0.00 3.40 -5.25
CA LEU A 105 -0.16 1.95 -5.18
C LEU A 105 -1.41 1.51 -4.42
N ALA A 106 -1.76 2.19 -3.33
CA ALA A 106 -3.03 1.95 -2.64
C ALA A 106 -4.22 2.14 -3.59
N ALA A 107 -4.22 3.23 -4.37
CA ALA A 107 -5.26 3.49 -5.36
C ALA A 107 -5.28 2.46 -6.49
N LEU A 108 -4.13 2.07 -7.05
CA LEU A 108 -4.04 1.09 -8.12
C LEU A 108 -4.50 -0.30 -7.67
N LEU A 109 -4.07 -0.76 -6.49
CA LEU A 109 -4.52 -2.03 -5.92
C LEU A 109 -6.02 -2.00 -5.61
N GLY A 110 -6.54 -0.89 -5.06
CA GLY A 110 -7.98 -0.70 -4.84
C GLY A 110 -8.78 -0.82 -6.14
N ARG A 111 -8.29 -0.27 -7.25
CA ARG A 111 -8.93 -0.42 -8.57
C ARG A 111 -8.93 -1.85 -9.08
N VAL A 112 -7.87 -2.63 -8.82
CA VAL A 112 -7.83 -4.05 -9.18
C VAL A 112 -8.91 -4.83 -8.43
N VAL A 113 -9.01 -4.62 -7.11
CA VAL A 113 -10.03 -5.28 -6.27
C VAL A 113 -11.44 -4.89 -6.71
N ALA A 114 -11.71 -3.59 -6.92
CA ALA A 114 -13.02 -3.13 -7.35
C ALA A 114 -13.47 -3.77 -8.68
N ARG A 115 -12.55 -3.93 -9.64
CA ARG A 115 -12.84 -4.58 -10.92
C ARG A 115 -13.17 -6.07 -10.77
N GLN A 116 -12.48 -6.77 -9.88
CA GLN A 116 -12.74 -8.18 -9.60
C GLN A 116 -14.14 -8.37 -9.01
N LEU A 117 -14.50 -7.57 -8.00
CA LEU A 117 -15.82 -7.64 -7.36
C LEU A 117 -16.96 -7.33 -8.33
N VAL A 118 -16.77 -6.37 -9.25
CA VAL A 118 -17.78 -6.07 -10.28
C VAL A 118 -17.92 -7.24 -11.26
N ALA A 119 -16.82 -7.84 -11.69
CA ALA A 119 -16.85 -8.98 -12.62
C ALA A 119 -17.52 -10.21 -11.99
N GLU A 120 -17.25 -10.49 -10.71
CA GLU A 120 -17.89 -11.57 -9.96
C GLU A 120 -19.41 -11.37 -9.89
N ARG A 121 -19.87 -10.17 -9.50
CA ARG A 121 -21.30 -9.84 -9.45
C ARG A 121 -22.00 -9.97 -10.81
N LEU A 122 -21.33 -9.60 -11.90
CA LEU A 122 -21.89 -9.73 -13.26
C LEU A 122 -21.99 -11.21 -13.67
N ALA A 123 -21.04 -12.05 -13.28
CA ALA A 123 -21.08 -13.49 -13.55
C ALA A 123 -22.22 -14.17 -12.78
N GLU A 124 -22.40 -13.82 -11.50
CA GLU A 124 -23.53 -14.29 -10.67
C GLU A 124 -24.86 -13.90 -11.31
N HIS A 125 -25.05 -12.61 -11.63
CA HIS A 125 -26.30 -12.13 -12.22
C HIS A 125 -26.62 -12.80 -13.57
N ARG A 126 -25.60 -13.02 -14.41
CA ARG A 126 -25.76 -13.73 -15.69
C ARG A 126 -26.23 -15.18 -15.48
N SER A 127 -25.71 -15.86 -14.46
CA SER A 127 -26.10 -17.25 -14.14
C SER A 127 -27.55 -17.36 -13.66
N GLU A 128 -28.02 -16.39 -12.86
CA GLU A 128 -29.40 -16.31 -12.40
C GLU A 128 -30.38 -16.10 -13.57
N VAL A 129 -30.04 -15.19 -14.50
CA VAL A 129 -30.88 -14.93 -15.68
C VAL A 129 -30.98 -16.18 -16.56
N LEU A 130 -29.85 -16.85 -16.83
CA LEU A 130 -29.83 -18.06 -17.66
C LEU A 130 -30.59 -19.23 -17.00
N GLY A 131 -30.44 -19.41 -15.69
CA GLY A 131 -31.17 -20.44 -14.94
C GLY A 131 -32.69 -20.25 -14.96
N ARG A 132 -33.18 -19.00 -14.99
CA ARG A 132 -34.62 -18.71 -15.15
C ARG A 132 -35.13 -19.00 -16.56
N THR A 133 -34.31 -18.81 -17.60
CA THR A 133 -34.72 -19.07 -18.99
C THR A 133 -34.77 -20.55 -19.37
N THR A 134 -34.12 -21.44 -18.59
CA THR A 134 -34.09 -22.88 -18.87
C THR A 134 -35.20 -23.69 -18.19
N VAL A 135 -35.99 -23.08 -17.30
CA VAL A 135 -37.00 -23.78 -16.47
C VAL A 135 -38.44 -23.40 -16.88
N GLY A 136 -38.61 -22.52 -17.87
CA GLY A 136 -39.91 -22.18 -18.48
C GLY A 136 -40.05 -22.81 -19.86
#